data_AF-A0A674N0J7-F1
#
_entry.id   AF-A0A674N0J7-F1
#
_cell.length_a   1.000
_cell.length_b   1.000
_cell.length_c   1.000
_cell.angle_alpha   90.00
_cell.angle_beta   90.00
_cell.angle_gamma   90.00
#
_symmetry.space_group_name_H-M   'P 1'
#
loop_
_entity.id
_entity.type
_entity.pdbx_description
1 polymer ?
#
loop_
_entity_poly.entity_id
_entity_poly.type
_entity_poly.pdbx_seq_one_letter_code
_entity_poly.pdbx_strand_id
1 'polypeptide(L)'
;KMADQSLLTESVVGWSIFSFILLAILAFCWFYIRKYQSRQESEVVSTITAICALAIALITSALLPVDIFLVSFMKFPNGTYKEWAANNVTRAQIEDSVLYGYYTLYSIILFCVFLWIPFVYFYYEERDDDNINKCLQVKNALKYTIGFAFVCVVLLLIGAFVPLDPPTGQNSTQWQKVQYLFQELGSSHGLYALSFSISTLTLIGMLAVITYTAYGMSVLPLNLIKGTRSVAYERLENTEDTEDVEHQIEKLKSKCSDGRPLSSRDRNNLRELESRLLVLRRRGRHLEIAEKNCCTKVGRALRPVKVRLFALYVFRSPSKGAKILPWHVCA
;
A
#
# COMPACT_ATOMS: atom_id res chain seq x y z
N LYS A 1 -22.68 16.00 -40.96
CA LYS A 1 -21.58 16.99 -40.82
C LYS A 1 -21.68 17.84 -39.55
N MET A 2 -22.71 18.67 -39.32
CA MET A 2 -22.81 19.42 -38.05
C MET A 2 -23.12 18.53 -36.83
N ALA A 3 -23.97 17.49 -36.99
CA ALA A 3 -24.28 16.54 -35.91
C ALA A 3 -23.10 15.60 -35.56
N ASP A 4 -22.24 15.28 -36.54
CA ASP A 4 -21.04 14.46 -36.29
C ASP A 4 -19.97 15.27 -35.53
N GLN A 5 -19.85 16.57 -35.81
CA GLN A 5 -18.93 17.46 -35.09
C GLN A 5 -19.32 17.66 -33.63
N SER A 6 -20.62 17.80 -33.32
CA SER A 6 -21.08 17.94 -31.93
C SER A 6 -20.85 16.66 -31.12
N LEU A 7 -21.07 15.49 -31.72
CA LEU A 7 -20.81 14.17 -31.11
C LEU A 7 -19.33 13.94 -30.81
N LEU A 8 -18.44 14.34 -31.74
CA LEU A 8 -17.00 14.29 -31.54
C LEU A 8 -16.54 15.26 -30.44
N THR A 9 -17.10 16.48 -30.37
CA THR A 9 -16.74 17.42 -29.30
C THR A 9 -17.22 16.94 -27.93
N GLU A 10 -18.41 16.37 -27.80
CA GLU A 10 -18.90 15.88 -26.50
C GLU A 10 -18.14 14.63 -26.02
N SER A 11 -17.82 13.72 -26.93
CA SER A 11 -17.00 12.55 -26.61
C SER A 11 -15.57 12.95 -26.23
N VAL A 12 -14.92 13.84 -27.00
CA VAL A 12 -13.57 14.35 -26.68
C VAL A 12 -13.53 15.07 -25.33
N VAL A 13 -14.57 15.85 -25.01
CA VAL A 13 -14.68 16.51 -23.70
C VAL A 13 -14.77 15.47 -22.57
N GLY A 14 -15.60 14.43 -22.72
CA GLY A 14 -15.72 13.34 -21.75
C GLY A 14 -14.40 12.58 -21.52
N TRP A 15 -13.71 12.20 -22.58
CA TRP A 15 -12.41 11.52 -22.50
C TRP A 15 -11.32 12.42 -21.92
N SER A 16 -11.35 13.73 -22.19
CA SER A 16 -10.36 14.66 -21.63
C SER A 16 -10.52 14.87 -20.12
N ILE A 17 -11.77 14.97 -19.63
CA ILE A 17 -12.06 15.09 -18.20
C ILE A 17 -11.65 13.81 -17.48
N PHE A 18 -11.92 12.65 -18.07
CA PHE A 18 -11.50 11.36 -17.53
C PHE A 18 -9.97 11.24 -17.45
N SER A 19 -9.26 11.57 -18.53
CA SER A 19 -7.79 11.54 -18.56
C SER A 19 -7.18 12.50 -17.54
N PHE A 20 -7.79 13.68 -17.36
CA PHE A 20 -7.37 14.65 -16.35
C PHE A 20 -7.55 14.13 -14.92
N ILE A 21 -8.70 13.52 -14.61
CA ILE A 21 -8.96 12.90 -13.30
C ILE A 21 -7.96 11.77 -13.03
N LEU A 22 -7.70 10.91 -14.02
CA LEU A 22 -6.75 9.82 -13.92
C LEU A 22 -5.32 10.34 -13.67
N LEU A 23 -4.91 11.40 -14.37
CA LEU A 23 -3.61 12.03 -14.19
C LEU A 23 -3.49 12.69 -12.81
N ALA A 24 -4.56 13.34 -12.31
CA ALA A 24 -4.59 13.91 -10.98
C ALA A 24 -4.45 12.84 -9.88
N ILE A 25 -5.11 11.69 -10.05
CA ILE A 25 -4.97 10.54 -9.13
C ILE A 25 -3.53 10.03 -9.16
N LEU A 26 -2.94 9.83 -10.35
CA LEU A 26 -1.55 9.39 -10.47
C LEU A 26 -0.56 10.36 -9.82
N ALA A 27 -0.74 11.66 -10.04
CA ALA A 27 0.08 12.71 -9.42
C ALA A 27 -0.07 12.71 -7.89
N PHE A 28 -1.29 12.52 -7.38
CA PHE A 28 -1.56 12.39 -5.95
C PHE A 28 -0.88 11.15 -5.37
N CYS A 29 -0.96 9.99 -6.03
CA CYS A 29 -0.30 8.75 -5.60
C CYS A 29 1.22 8.93 -5.50
N TRP A 30 1.82 9.50 -6.55
CA TRP A 30 3.24 9.81 -6.57
C TRP A 30 3.62 10.70 -5.40
N PHE A 31 2.91 11.83 -5.23
CA PHE A 31 3.23 12.79 -4.19
C PHE A 31 3.04 12.22 -2.79
N TYR A 32 1.95 11.49 -2.56
CA TYR A 32 1.65 10.84 -1.28
C TYR A 32 2.78 9.90 -0.87
N ILE A 33 3.20 9.00 -1.77
CA ILE A 33 4.24 8.03 -1.43
C ILE A 33 5.58 8.74 -1.22
N ARG A 34 5.97 9.67 -2.11
CA ARG A 34 7.22 10.42 -1.96
C ARG A 34 7.27 11.28 -0.69
N LYS A 35 6.10 11.69 -0.16
CA LYS A 35 5.98 12.46 1.08
C LYS A 35 6.15 11.60 2.34
N TYR A 36 5.65 10.37 2.32
CA TYR A 36 5.67 9.45 3.48
C TYR A 36 6.84 8.45 3.46
N GLN A 37 7.59 8.38 2.36
CA GLN A 37 8.78 7.53 2.25
C GLN A 37 9.93 8.07 3.12
N SER A 38 10.35 7.28 4.10
CA SER A 38 11.51 7.57 4.95
C SER A 38 12.81 7.49 4.14
N ARG A 39 13.64 8.52 4.22
CA ARG A 39 14.84 8.72 3.39
C ARG A 39 16.03 7.84 3.80
N GLN A 40 15.89 6.97 4.81
CA GLN A 40 17.02 6.31 5.46
C GLN A 40 17.25 4.84 5.09
N GLU A 41 16.26 4.10 4.56
CA GLU A 41 16.39 2.63 4.33
C GLU A 41 15.67 2.11 3.07
N SER A 42 15.08 2.99 2.24
CA SER A 42 14.15 2.54 1.18
C SER A 42 14.86 2.18 -0.12
N GLU A 43 14.83 0.90 -0.48
CA GLU A 43 15.25 0.41 -1.79
C GLU A 43 14.35 0.93 -2.93
N VAL A 44 14.98 1.34 -4.04
CA VAL A 44 14.29 1.87 -5.22
C VAL A 44 13.25 0.88 -5.76
N VAL A 45 13.55 -0.42 -5.78
CA VAL A 45 12.66 -1.46 -6.34
C VAL A 45 11.38 -1.67 -5.50
N SER A 46 11.52 -1.72 -4.18
CA SER A 46 10.37 -1.84 -3.26
C SER A 46 9.46 -0.61 -3.35
N THR A 47 10.06 0.57 -3.48
CA THR A 47 9.31 1.83 -3.53
C THR A 47 8.57 2.01 -4.85
N ILE A 48 9.21 1.70 -5.99
CA ILE A 48 8.54 1.69 -7.30
C ILE A 48 7.37 0.71 -7.28
N THR A 49 7.57 -0.47 -6.70
CA THR A 49 6.53 -1.49 -6.59
C THR A 49 5.33 -1.02 -5.78
N ALA A 50 5.57 -0.40 -4.62
CA ALA A 50 4.51 0.17 -3.81
C ALA A 50 3.75 1.28 -4.56
N ILE A 51 4.47 2.13 -5.31
CA ILE A 51 3.86 3.18 -6.15
C ILE A 51 2.99 2.58 -7.24
N CYS A 52 3.51 1.61 -7.99
CA CYS A 52 2.77 0.96 -9.06
C CYS A 52 1.53 0.23 -8.52
N ALA A 53 1.67 -0.56 -7.46
CA ALA A 53 0.56 -1.31 -6.87
C ALA A 53 -0.55 -0.38 -6.35
N LEU A 54 -0.18 0.69 -5.64
CA LEU A 54 -1.12 1.68 -5.12
C LEU A 54 -1.80 2.46 -6.25
N ALA A 55 -1.06 2.82 -7.29
CA ALA A 55 -1.61 3.48 -8.47
C ALA A 55 -2.63 2.60 -9.20
N ILE A 56 -2.31 1.32 -9.43
CA ILE A 56 -3.21 0.35 -10.09
C ILE A 56 -4.48 0.16 -9.26
N ALA A 57 -4.36 0.03 -7.93
CA ALA A 57 -5.50 -0.11 -7.04
C ALA A 57 -6.43 1.12 -7.09
N LEU A 58 -5.86 2.32 -7.09
CA LEU A 58 -6.63 3.57 -7.16
C LEU A 58 -7.25 3.81 -8.55
N ILE A 59 -6.55 3.48 -9.63
CA ILE A 59 -7.12 3.50 -10.99
C ILE A 59 -8.33 2.57 -11.06
N THR A 60 -8.22 1.37 -10.49
CA THR A 60 -9.32 0.39 -10.47
C THR A 60 -10.50 0.89 -9.64
N SER A 61 -10.25 1.51 -8.48
CA SER A 61 -11.30 2.13 -7.68
C SER A 61 -11.94 3.34 -8.38
N ALA A 62 -11.19 4.07 -9.21
CA ALA A 62 -11.69 5.21 -9.97
C ALA A 62 -12.45 4.81 -11.23
N LEU A 63 -12.26 3.59 -11.74
CA LEU A 63 -13.04 3.07 -12.86
C LEU A 63 -14.52 2.88 -12.49
N LEU A 64 -14.81 2.56 -11.23
CA LEU A 64 -16.17 2.33 -10.70
C LEU A 64 -17.08 3.59 -10.78
N PRO A 65 -16.69 4.77 -10.27
CA PRO A 65 -17.49 5.98 -10.46
C PRO A 65 -17.56 6.41 -11.94
N VAL A 66 -16.56 6.07 -12.75
CA VAL A 66 -16.55 6.40 -14.19
C VAL A 66 -17.54 5.54 -14.95
N ASP A 67 -17.65 4.26 -14.62
CA ASP A 67 -18.66 3.35 -15.13
C ASP A 67 -20.08 3.86 -14.82
N ILE A 68 -20.33 4.22 -13.55
CA ILE A 68 -21.60 4.83 -13.13
C ILE A 68 -21.88 6.12 -13.92
N PHE A 69 -20.88 6.97 -14.11
CA PHE A 69 -21.02 8.20 -14.88
C PHE A 69 -21.30 7.92 -16.36
N LEU A 70 -20.62 6.95 -16.97
CA LEU A 70 -20.78 6.62 -18.38
C LEU A 70 -22.17 6.08 -18.67
N VAL A 71 -22.66 5.14 -17.85
CA VAL A 71 -24.04 4.64 -17.93
C VAL A 71 -25.04 5.77 -17.73
N SER A 72 -24.76 6.70 -16.81
CA SER A 72 -25.62 7.87 -16.57
C SER A 72 -25.57 8.87 -17.74
N PHE A 73 -24.42 9.04 -18.40
CA PHE A 73 -24.24 9.97 -19.52
C PHE A 73 -24.99 9.51 -20.78
N MET A 74 -25.15 8.19 -20.94
CA MET A 74 -25.90 7.56 -22.04
C MET A 74 -27.42 7.70 -21.89
N LYS A 75 -27.91 8.00 -20.69
CA LYS A 75 -29.33 8.13 -20.36
C LYS A 75 -29.73 9.58 -20.12
N PHE A 76 -30.95 9.93 -20.49
CA PHE A 76 -31.61 11.13 -20.01
C PHE A 76 -32.12 10.93 -18.57
N PRO A 77 -32.43 12.01 -17.83
CA PRO A 77 -33.09 11.92 -16.52
C PRO A 77 -34.41 11.14 -16.55
N ASN A 78 -35.05 11.07 -17.72
CA ASN A 78 -36.29 10.33 -17.97
C ASN A 78 -36.06 8.82 -18.19
N GLY A 79 -34.82 8.33 -18.09
CA GLY A 79 -34.45 6.92 -18.27
C GLY A 79 -34.30 6.47 -19.73
N THR A 80 -34.65 7.32 -20.70
CA THR A 80 -34.49 7.05 -22.14
C THR A 80 -33.04 7.25 -22.58
N TYR A 81 -32.58 6.47 -23.57
CA TYR A 81 -31.25 6.64 -24.14
C TYR A 81 -31.17 7.88 -25.03
N LYS A 82 -30.02 8.56 -25.02
CA LYS A 82 -29.73 9.64 -25.97
C LYS A 82 -29.67 9.09 -27.40
N GLU A 83 -29.97 9.91 -28.40
CA GLU A 83 -30.04 9.44 -29.80
C GLU A 83 -28.74 8.83 -30.32
N TRP A 84 -27.58 9.29 -29.84
CA TRP A 84 -26.28 8.70 -30.17
C TRP A 84 -26.02 7.34 -29.49
N ALA A 85 -26.70 7.06 -28.38
CA ALA A 85 -26.61 5.83 -27.59
C ALA A 85 -27.79 4.88 -27.85
N ALA A 86 -28.80 5.30 -28.62
CA ALA A 86 -29.95 4.49 -29.00
C ALA A 86 -29.57 3.37 -29.99
N ASN A 87 -28.46 3.54 -30.72
CA ASN A 87 -27.90 2.52 -31.59
C ASN A 87 -27.25 1.41 -30.75
N ASN A 88 -27.74 0.17 -30.89
CA ASN A 88 -27.21 -0.98 -30.16
C ASN A 88 -25.71 -1.22 -30.40
N VAL A 89 -25.20 -0.89 -31.59
CA VAL A 89 -23.79 -1.12 -31.98
C VAL A 89 -22.84 -0.18 -31.26
N THR A 90 -23.15 1.12 -31.18
CA THR A 90 -22.30 2.11 -30.51
C THR A 90 -22.31 1.91 -28.99
N ARG A 91 -23.46 1.49 -28.44
CA ARG A 91 -23.57 1.10 -27.02
C ARG A 91 -22.68 -0.11 -26.69
N ALA A 92 -22.77 -1.18 -27.48
CA ALA A 92 -21.99 -2.39 -27.25
C ALA A 92 -20.48 -2.11 -27.29
N GLN A 93 -20.00 -1.27 -28.22
CA GLN A 93 -18.59 -0.89 -28.28
C GLN A 93 -18.08 -0.17 -27.03
N ILE A 94 -18.93 0.68 -26.42
CA ILE A 94 -18.58 1.41 -25.20
C ILE A 94 -18.60 0.47 -23.99
N GLU A 95 -19.62 -0.39 -23.89
CA GLU A 95 -19.75 -1.39 -22.82
C GLU A 95 -18.59 -2.40 -22.86
N ASP A 96 -18.25 -2.92 -24.05
CA ASP A 96 -17.13 -3.84 -24.24
C ASP A 96 -15.79 -3.19 -23.88
N SER A 97 -15.57 -1.93 -24.24
CA SER A 97 -14.34 -1.19 -23.89
C SER A 97 -14.14 -1.08 -22.38
N VAL A 98 -15.22 -0.76 -21.64
CA VAL A 98 -15.18 -0.71 -20.17
C VAL A 98 -14.95 -2.09 -19.57
N LEU A 99 -15.61 -3.12 -20.12
CA LEU A 99 -15.47 -4.51 -19.69
C LEU A 99 -14.02 -5.01 -19.85
N TYR A 100 -13.39 -4.76 -21.01
CA TYR A 100 -11.98 -5.06 -21.24
C TYR A 100 -11.06 -4.28 -20.29
N GLY A 101 -11.42 -3.03 -19.96
CA GLY A 101 -10.73 -2.23 -18.95
C GLY A 101 -10.74 -2.90 -17.58
N TYR A 102 -11.90 -3.38 -17.12
CA TYR A 102 -12.02 -4.12 -15.87
C TYR A 102 -11.20 -5.42 -15.89
N TYR A 103 -11.33 -6.24 -16.94
CA TYR A 103 -10.58 -7.49 -17.03
C TYR A 103 -9.07 -7.27 -17.04
N THR A 104 -8.59 -6.24 -17.75
CA THR A 104 -7.18 -5.90 -17.79
C THR A 104 -6.67 -5.44 -16.43
N LEU A 105 -7.37 -4.50 -15.78
CA LEU A 105 -6.98 -3.99 -14.46
C LEU A 105 -7.02 -5.06 -13.38
N TYR A 106 -8.07 -5.89 -13.34
CA TYR A 106 -8.16 -6.99 -12.38
C TYR A 106 -7.09 -8.04 -12.62
N SER A 107 -6.76 -8.36 -13.87
CA SER A 107 -5.66 -9.28 -14.19
C SER A 107 -4.30 -8.72 -13.72
N ILE A 108 -4.07 -7.42 -13.92
CA ILE A 108 -2.86 -6.74 -13.43
C ILE A 108 -2.82 -6.74 -11.89
N ILE A 109 -3.93 -6.47 -11.21
CA ILE A 109 -4.01 -6.54 -9.73
C ILE A 109 -3.68 -7.94 -9.24
N LEU A 110 -4.30 -8.97 -9.83
CA LEU A 110 -4.03 -10.37 -9.46
C LEU A 110 -2.55 -10.70 -9.65
N PHE A 111 -1.97 -10.31 -10.78
CA PHE A 111 -0.53 -10.48 -11.02
C PHE A 111 0.31 -9.75 -9.96
N CYS A 112 -0.03 -8.49 -9.65
CA CYS A 112 0.70 -7.70 -8.67
C CYS A 112 0.63 -8.34 -7.27
N VAL A 113 -0.55 -8.76 -6.82
CA VAL A 113 -0.77 -9.28 -5.47
C VAL A 113 -0.19 -10.69 -5.30
N PHE A 114 -0.37 -11.57 -6.28
CA PHE A 114 0.03 -12.98 -6.14
C PHE A 114 1.50 -13.25 -6.53
N LEU A 115 2.07 -12.45 -7.44
CA LEU A 115 3.43 -12.71 -7.94
C LEU A 115 4.38 -11.57 -7.59
N TRP A 116 4.02 -10.33 -7.93
CA TRP A 116 4.96 -9.21 -7.87
C TRP A 116 5.27 -8.75 -6.43
N ILE A 117 4.25 -8.57 -5.57
CA ILE A 117 4.44 -8.13 -4.18
C ILE A 117 5.21 -9.17 -3.38
N PRO A 118 4.85 -10.48 -3.39
CA PRO A 118 5.64 -11.50 -2.71
C PRO A 118 7.08 -11.58 -3.25
N PHE A 119 7.28 -11.47 -4.57
CA PHE A 119 8.61 -11.44 -5.16
C PHE A 119 9.48 -10.29 -4.64
N VAL A 120 8.94 -9.07 -4.62
CA VAL A 120 9.66 -7.90 -4.13
C VAL A 120 9.93 -7.97 -2.63
N TYR A 121 9.01 -8.55 -1.87
CA TYR A 121 9.20 -8.81 -0.44
C TYR A 121 10.37 -9.78 -0.19
N PHE A 122 10.38 -10.96 -0.83
CA PHE A 122 11.49 -11.92 -0.69
C PHE A 122 12.80 -11.39 -1.26
N TYR A 123 12.75 -10.58 -2.32
CA TYR A 123 13.93 -9.92 -2.87
C TYR A 123 14.55 -8.93 -1.87
N TYR A 124 13.73 -8.24 -1.07
CA TYR A 124 14.20 -7.33 -0.04
C TYR A 124 14.80 -8.08 1.16
N GLU A 125 14.11 -9.11 1.66
CA GLU A 125 14.56 -9.88 2.84
C GLU A 125 15.91 -10.58 2.60
N GLU A 126 16.15 -11.10 1.38
CA GLU A 126 17.39 -11.83 1.05
C GLU A 126 18.60 -10.91 0.80
N ARG A 127 18.49 -9.60 1.04
CA ARG A 127 19.55 -8.63 0.71
C ARG A 127 20.57 -8.42 1.83
N ASP A 128 20.26 -8.81 3.06
CA ASP A 128 21.12 -8.55 4.22
C ASP A 128 22.30 -9.53 4.37
N ASP A 129 22.35 -10.60 3.60
CA ASP A 129 23.49 -11.54 3.59
C ASP A 129 24.52 -11.14 2.51
N ASP A 130 25.51 -10.34 2.93
CA ASP A 130 26.84 -10.16 2.37
C ASP A 130 27.10 -10.68 0.93
N ASN A 131 27.06 -9.73 -0.03
CA ASN A 131 27.77 -9.79 -1.31
C ASN A 131 27.70 -11.10 -2.13
N ILE A 132 26.48 -11.56 -2.45
CA ILE A 132 26.27 -12.67 -3.38
C ILE A 132 25.53 -12.17 -4.63
N ASN A 133 26.09 -12.47 -5.80
CA ASN A 133 25.59 -12.15 -7.15
C ASN A 133 24.07 -11.85 -7.22
N LYS A 134 23.70 -10.66 -7.75
CA LYS A 134 22.30 -10.23 -7.97
C LYS A 134 21.42 -11.28 -8.67
N CYS A 135 22.02 -12.10 -9.54
CA CYS A 135 21.35 -13.19 -10.22
C CYS A 135 20.90 -14.32 -9.27
N LEU A 136 21.70 -14.63 -8.24
CA LEU A 136 21.36 -15.62 -7.23
C LEU A 136 20.24 -15.13 -6.30
N GLN A 137 20.28 -13.84 -5.93
CA GLN A 137 19.24 -13.18 -5.15
C GLN A 137 17.88 -13.23 -5.87
N VAL A 138 17.84 -12.89 -7.16
CA VAL A 138 16.61 -12.97 -7.96
C VAL A 138 16.11 -14.42 -8.06
N LYS A 139 17.02 -15.39 -8.20
CA LYS A 139 16.66 -16.81 -8.29
C LYS A 139 16.09 -17.36 -6.98
N ASN A 140 16.66 -16.96 -5.83
CA ASN A 140 16.14 -17.33 -4.52
C ASN A 140 14.78 -16.68 -4.27
N ALA A 141 14.65 -15.37 -4.51
CA ALA A 141 13.38 -14.67 -4.39
C ALA A 141 12.28 -15.31 -5.25
N LEU A 142 12.59 -15.63 -6.50
CA LEU A 142 11.66 -16.28 -7.43
C LEU A 142 11.26 -17.70 -6.98
N LYS A 143 12.18 -18.46 -6.37
CA LYS A 143 11.86 -19.77 -5.77
C LYS A 143 10.83 -19.64 -4.65
N TYR A 144 10.97 -18.65 -3.77
CA TYR A 144 10.01 -18.41 -2.68
C TYR A 144 8.68 -17.84 -3.19
N THR A 145 8.69 -16.99 -4.23
CA THR A 145 7.47 -16.54 -4.91
C THR A 145 6.69 -17.69 -5.52
N ILE A 146 7.37 -18.64 -6.17
CA ILE A 146 6.73 -19.85 -6.70
C ILE A 146 6.14 -20.69 -5.56
N GLY A 147 6.84 -20.80 -4.42
CA GLY A 147 6.31 -21.45 -3.23
C GLY A 147 5.01 -20.80 -2.73
N PHE A 148 4.97 -19.48 -2.63
CA PHE A 148 3.76 -18.73 -2.28
C PHE A 148 2.63 -18.94 -3.29
N ALA A 149 2.94 -18.85 -4.60
CA ALA A 149 1.98 -19.11 -5.67
C ALA A 149 1.40 -20.53 -5.59
N PHE A 150 2.23 -21.53 -5.24
CA PHE A 150 1.78 -22.91 -5.04
C PHE A 150 0.79 -23.02 -3.87
N VAL A 151 1.03 -22.33 -2.75
CA VAL A 151 0.08 -22.28 -1.63
C VAL A 151 -1.25 -21.69 -2.07
N CYS A 152 -1.24 -20.64 -2.89
CA CYS A 152 -2.47 -20.06 -3.45
C CYS A 152 -3.21 -21.03 -4.38
N VAL A 153 -2.49 -21.78 -5.21
CA VAL A 153 -3.10 -22.83 -6.07
C VAL A 153 -3.70 -23.94 -5.22
N VAL A 154 -3.03 -24.37 -4.15
CA VAL A 154 -3.57 -25.38 -3.22
C VAL A 154 -4.84 -24.87 -2.53
N LEU A 155 -4.87 -23.61 -2.09
CA LEU A 155 -6.07 -22.98 -1.54
C LEU A 155 -7.24 -22.97 -2.54
N LEU A 156 -6.97 -22.66 -3.81
CA LEU A 156 -7.96 -22.70 -4.89
C LEU A 156 -8.45 -24.12 -5.17
N LEU A 157 -7.55 -25.11 -5.17
CA LEU A 157 -7.90 -26.52 -5.34
C LEU A 157 -8.77 -27.01 -4.18
N ILE A 158 -8.43 -26.69 -2.93
CA ILE A 158 -9.28 -27.02 -1.78
C ILE A 158 -10.67 -26.37 -1.96
N GLY A 159 -10.73 -25.10 -2.37
CA GLY A 159 -12.00 -24.43 -2.70
C GLY A 159 -12.79 -25.10 -3.84
N ALA A 160 -12.11 -25.75 -4.78
CA ALA A 160 -12.72 -26.50 -5.88
C ALA A 160 -13.11 -27.94 -5.51
N PHE A 161 -12.44 -28.55 -4.54
CA PHE A 161 -12.75 -29.91 -4.05
C PHE A 161 -13.73 -29.93 -2.88
N VAL A 162 -13.90 -28.82 -2.14
CA VAL A 162 -14.94 -28.67 -1.11
C VAL A 162 -16.36 -28.86 -1.67
N PRO A 163 -16.67 -28.43 -2.92
CA PRO A 163 -17.91 -28.80 -3.60
C PRO A 163 -17.70 -29.91 -4.65
N LEU A 164 -17.39 -31.15 -4.25
CA LEU A 164 -17.55 -32.30 -5.15
C LEU A 164 -18.11 -33.53 -4.44
N ASP A 165 -19.34 -33.89 -4.84
CA ASP A 165 -19.75 -35.28 -5.01
C ASP A 165 -18.91 -35.89 -6.18
N PRO A 166 -18.40 -37.13 -6.04
CA PRO A 166 -17.41 -37.68 -6.98
C PRO A 166 -18.03 -38.20 -8.28
N PRO A 167 -17.51 -37.84 -9.48
CA PRO A 167 -17.82 -38.58 -10.69
C PRO A 167 -16.86 -39.76 -10.87
N THR A 168 -17.48 -40.92 -11.03
CA THR A 168 -16.92 -42.22 -11.39
C THR A 168 -16.32 -42.21 -12.81
N GLY A 169 -15.04 -42.53 -12.96
CA GLY A 169 -14.46 -42.86 -14.27
C GLY A 169 -12.95 -42.72 -14.34
N GLN A 170 -12.25 -43.85 -14.48
CA GLN A 170 -10.79 -43.99 -14.41
C GLN A 170 -10.05 -43.52 -15.68
N ASN A 171 -8.75 -43.24 -15.50
CA ASN A 171 -7.67 -43.25 -16.51
C ASN A 171 -7.63 -42.11 -17.56
N SER A 172 -7.38 -40.88 -17.13
CA SER A 172 -6.96 -39.78 -18.02
C SER A 172 -5.60 -39.19 -17.62
N THR A 173 -4.81 -38.84 -18.63
CA THR A 173 -3.47 -38.25 -18.51
C THR A 173 -3.53 -36.90 -17.80
N GLN A 174 -2.49 -36.53 -17.04
CA GLN A 174 -2.44 -35.31 -16.20
C GLN A 174 -2.83 -34.03 -16.98
N TRP A 175 -2.51 -33.96 -18.28
CA TRP A 175 -2.86 -32.83 -19.15
C TRP A 175 -4.35 -32.73 -19.45
N GLN A 176 -5.04 -33.86 -19.66
CA GLN A 176 -6.49 -33.86 -19.85
C GLN A 176 -7.24 -33.44 -18.58
N LYS A 177 -6.70 -33.75 -17.40
CA LYS A 177 -7.25 -33.25 -16.13
C LYS A 177 -7.10 -31.74 -16.00
N VAL A 178 -5.98 -31.16 -16.46
CA VAL A 178 -5.80 -29.70 -16.48
C VAL A 178 -6.77 -29.03 -17.46
N GLN A 179 -6.94 -29.58 -18.67
CA GLN A 179 -7.91 -29.03 -19.63
C GLN A 179 -9.37 -29.18 -19.16
N TYR A 180 -9.70 -30.32 -18.56
CA TYR A 180 -10.99 -30.57 -17.93
C TYR A 180 -11.23 -29.59 -16.76
N LEU A 181 -10.23 -29.38 -15.89
CA LEU A 181 -10.30 -28.36 -14.84
C LEU A 181 -10.50 -26.95 -15.41
N PHE A 182 -9.81 -26.55 -16.48
CA PHE A 182 -10.03 -25.24 -17.11
C PHE A 182 -11.44 -25.09 -17.71
N GLN A 183 -12.03 -26.18 -18.23
CA GLN A 183 -13.37 -26.20 -18.80
C GLN A 183 -14.47 -26.26 -17.71
N GLU A 184 -14.26 -27.03 -16.65
CA GLU A 184 -15.10 -27.06 -15.43
C GLU A 184 -15.00 -25.75 -14.63
N LEU A 185 -13.83 -25.09 -14.63
CA LEU A 185 -13.67 -23.76 -14.03
C LEU A 185 -14.55 -22.72 -14.75
N GLY A 186 -14.78 -22.90 -16.05
CA GLY A 186 -15.72 -22.10 -16.83
C GLY A 186 -17.20 -22.51 -16.66
N SER A 187 -17.47 -23.73 -16.18
CA SER A 187 -18.81 -24.30 -16.03
C SER A 187 -19.23 -24.33 -14.56
N SER A 188 -19.77 -23.21 -14.06
CA SER A 188 -20.46 -22.99 -12.76
C SER A 188 -19.73 -23.38 -11.45
N HIS A 189 -19.04 -24.52 -11.37
CA HIS A 189 -18.32 -25.02 -10.20
C HIS A 189 -17.05 -24.23 -9.90
N GLY A 190 -16.34 -23.76 -10.93
CA GLY A 190 -15.19 -22.86 -10.75
C GLY A 190 -15.55 -21.54 -10.07
N LEU A 191 -16.78 -21.05 -10.28
CA LEU A 191 -17.27 -19.82 -9.65
C LEU A 191 -17.34 -19.99 -8.12
N TYR A 192 -17.76 -21.16 -7.62
CA TYR A 192 -17.81 -21.46 -6.20
C TYR A 192 -16.40 -21.53 -5.58
N ALA A 193 -15.45 -22.20 -6.25
CA ALA A 193 -14.06 -22.27 -5.81
C ALA A 193 -13.40 -20.89 -5.71
N LEU A 194 -13.62 -20.05 -6.73
CA LEU A 194 -13.14 -18.67 -6.76
C LEU A 194 -13.78 -17.85 -5.64
N SER A 195 -15.10 -17.97 -5.43
CA SER A 195 -15.80 -17.26 -4.36
C SER A 195 -15.26 -17.63 -2.97
N PHE A 196 -15.03 -18.92 -2.70
CA PHE A 196 -14.47 -19.40 -1.44
C PHE A 196 -13.06 -18.87 -1.19
N SER A 197 -12.19 -18.90 -2.20
CA SER A 197 -10.83 -18.37 -2.11
C SER A 197 -10.84 -16.86 -1.87
N ILE A 198 -11.69 -16.12 -2.57
CA ILE A 198 -11.84 -14.67 -2.38
C ILE A 198 -12.34 -14.38 -0.97
N SER A 199 -13.34 -15.11 -0.47
CA SER A 199 -13.86 -14.92 0.89
C SER A 199 -12.82 -15.20 1.97
N THR A 200 -12.03 -16.27 1.84
CA THR A 200 -10.98 -16.60 2.81
C THR A 200 -9.85 -15.57 2.81
N LEU A 201 -9.40 -15.14 1.63
CA LEU A 201 -8.39 -14.10 1.50
C LEU A 201 -8.90 -12.75 2.03
N THR A 202 -10.16 -12.42 1.75
CA THR A 202 -10.81 -11.20 2.25
C THR A 202 -10.93 -11.25 3.78
N LEU A 203 -11.24 -12.39 4.38
CA LEU A 203 -11.29 -12.55 5.83
C LEU A 203 -9.94 -12.22 6.47
N ILE A 204 -8.85 -12.81 5.95
CA ILE A 204 -7.48 -12.56 6.44
C ILE A 204 -7.10 -11.09 6.22
N GLY A 205 -7.39 -10.54 5.03
CA GLY A 205 -7.13 -9.15 4.70
C GLY A 205 -7.88 -8.18 5.62
N MET A 206 -9.15 -8.46 5.92
CA MET A 206 -9.96 -7.64 6.82
C MET A 206 -9.41 -7.67 8.25
N LEU A 207 -8.96 -8.83 8.74
CA LEU A 207 -8.30 -8.91 10.05
C LEU A 207 -7.04 -8.04 10.09
N ALA A 208 -6.20 -8.11 9.06
CA ALA A 208 -5.00 -7.28 8.96
C ALA A 208 -5.33 -5.78 8.92
N VAL A 209 -6.34 -5.39 8.15
CA VAL A 209 -6.84 -4.00 8.09
C VAL A 209 -7.35 -3.55 9.45
N ILE A 210 -8.15 -4.36 10.14
CA ILE A 210 -8.67 -4.02 11.48
C ILE A 210 -7.51 -3.80 12.44
N THR A 211 -6.53 -4.70 12.50
CA THR A 211 -5.38 -4.55 13.41
C THR A 211 -4.53 -3.33 13.08
N TYR A 212 -4.23 -3.11 11.79
CA TYR A 212 -3.39 -2.00 11.35
C TYR A 212 -4.09 -0.64 11.55
N THR A 213 -5.37 -0.55 11.18
CA THR A 213 -6.19 0.64 11.37
C THR A 213 -6.42 0.92 12.86
N ALA A 214 -6.69 -0.10 13.69
CA ALA A 214 -6.82 0.08 15.13
C ALA A 214 -5.53 0.65 15.73
N TYR A 215 -4.38 0.05 15.42
CA TYR A 215 -3.08 0.56 15.89
C TYR A 215 -2.81 1.97 15.37
N GLY A 216 -2.98 2.23 14.07
CA GLY A 216 -2.77 3.56 13.47
C GLY A 216 -3.67 4.64 14.09
N MET A 217 -4.94 4.32 14.33
CA MET A 217 -5.92 5.23 14.93
C MET A 217 -5.72 5.42 16.43
N SER A 218 -5.11 4.47 17.14
CA SER A 218 -4.74 4.63 18.56
C SER A 218 -3.42 5.38 18.72
N VAL A 219 -2.45 5.16 17.83
CA VAL A 219 -1.12 5.78 17.90
C VAL A 219 -1.15 7.25 17.50
N LEU A 220 -2.02 7.66 16.57
CA LEU A 220 -2.16 9.06 16.18
C LEU A 220 -2.57 9.99 17.34
N PRO A 221 -3.64 9.75 18.12
CA PRO A 221 -3.98 10.57 19.28
C PRO A 221 -2.94 10.41 20.40
N LEU A 222 -2.36 9.23 20.60
CA LEU A 222 -1.28 9.06 21.58
C LEU A 222 -0.06 9.91 21.21
N ASN A 223 0.37 9.95 19.96
CA ASN A 223 1.47 10.80 19.48
C ASN A 223 1.12 12.30 19.50
N LEU A 224 -0.16 12.65 19.34
CA LEU A 224 -0.63 14.03 19.46
C LEU A 224 -0.71 14.51 20.91
N ILE A 225 -1.11 13.64 21.85
CA ILE A 225 -1.20 13.90 23.30
C ILE A 225 0.20 13.91 23.93
N LYS A 226 1.06 12.95 23.56
CA LYS A 226 2.49 12.95 23.92
C LYS A 226 3.21 14.18 23.33
N GLY A 227 2.61 14.79 22.31
CA GLY A 227 3.21 15.85 21.50
C GLY A 227 4.35 15.28 20.65
N THR A 228 4.75 15.98 19.59
CA THR A 228 6.12 15.86 19.08
C THR A 228 7.04 15.83 20.30
N ARG A 229 7.72 14.69 20.55
CA ARG A 229 8.73 14.50 21.60
C ARG A 229 9.43 15.85 21.71
N SER A 230 9.18 16.54 22.81
CA SER A 230 9.48 17.97 22.90
C SER A 230 10.91 18.15 22.43
N VAL A 231 11.17 19.09 21.51
CA VAL A 231 12.56 19.40 21.12
C VAL A 231 13.39 19.67 22.38
N ALA A 232 12.78 20.20 23.45
CA ALA A 232 13.41 20.35 24.75
C ALA A 232 13.71 19.02 25.48
N TYR A 233 12.92 17.97 25.30
CA TYR A 233 13.19 16.63 25.83
C TYR A 233 14.25 15.90 25.01
N GLU A 234 14.20 15.94 23.67
CA GLU A 234 15.29 15.41 22.82
C GLU A 234 16.61 16.16 23.06
N ARG A 235 16.54 17.45 23.40
CA ARG A 235 17.70 18.21 23.88
C ARG A 235 18.18 17.74 25.24
N LEU A 236 17.28 17.54 26.19
CA LEU A 236 17.64 17.07 27.54
C LEU A 236 18.36 15.72 27.45
N GLU A 237 17.81 14.80 26.67
CA GLU A 237 18.39 13.47 26.42
C GLU A 237 19.71 13.55 25.65
N ASN A 238 19.80 14.36 24.59
CA ASN A 238 21.06 14.51 23.86
C ASN A 238 22.13 15.24 24.70
N THR A 239 21.73 16.06 25.68
CA THR A 239 22.64 16.69 26.66
C THR A 239 23.10 15.65 27.69
N GLU A 240 22.18 14.87 28.25
CA GLU A 240 22.47 13.76 29.18
C GLU A 240 23.42 12.73 28.55
N ASP A 241 23.14 12.28 27.32
CA ASP A 241 24.01 11.38 26.55
C ASP A 241 25.40 11.99 26.28
N THR A 242 25.48 13.31 26.08
CA THR A 242 26.76 14.00 25.85
C THR A 242 27.58 14.04 27.15
N GLU A 243 26.93 14.37 28.28
CA GLU A 243 27.54 14.41 29.61
C GLU A 243 28.06 13.01 30.02
N ASP A 244 27.30 11.96 29.76
CA ASP A 244 27.69 10.58 30.04
C ASP A 244 28.92 10.14 29.21
N VAL A 245 28.94 10.48 27.92
CA VAL A 245 30.08 10.16 27.05
C VAL A 245 31.32 10.97 27.44
N GLU A 246 31.17 12.25 27.78
CA GLU A 246 32.27 13.08 28.28
C GLU A 246 32.84 12.53 29.59
N HIS A 247 31.98 12.12 30.53
CA HIS A 247 32.40 11.50 31.79
C HIS A 247 33.13 10.16 31.55
N GLN A 248 32.72 9.34 30.58
CA GLN A 248 33.44 8.12 30.21
C GLN A 248 34.82 8.41 29.62
N ILE A 249 34.94 9.45 28.78
CA ILE A 249 36.23 9.89 28.22
C ILE A 249 37.14 10.38 29.34
N GLU A 250 36.64 11.20 30.27
CA GLU A 250 37.42 11.69 31.42
C GLU A 250 37.87 10.55 32.33
N LYS A 251 36.99 9.58 32.60
CA LYS A 251 37.32 8.38 33.39
C LYS A 251 38.37 7.49 32.70
N LEU A 252 38.37 7.44 31.36
CA LEU A 252 39.39 6.70 30.61
C LEU A 252 40.72 7.47 30.56
N LYS A 253 40.66 8.80 30.50
CA LYS A 253 41.81 9.70 30.50
C LYS A 253 42.48 9.79 31.88
N SER A 254 41.71 9.76 32.96
CA SER A 254 42.22 9.75 34.34
C SER A 254 42.97 8.46 34.67
N LYS A 255 42.50 7.31 34.17
CA LYS A 255 43.24 6.03 34.21
C LYS A 255 44.59 6.08 33.45
N CYS A 256 44.77 7.04 32.56
CA CYS A 256 46.02 7.27 31.83
C CYS A 256 46.92 8.35 32.45
N SER A 257 46.50 9.00 33.54
CA SER A 257 47.30 10.02 34.22
C SER A 257 48.55 9.47 34.89
N ASP A 258 48.66 8.14 35.05
CA ASP A 258 49.81 7.43 35.65
C ASP A 258 51.02 7.29 34.70
N GLY A 259 51.04 7.99 33.56
CA GLY A 259 52.18 8.02 32.63
C GLY A 259 52.41 6.75 31.81
N ARG A 260 51.51 5.76 31.90
CA ARG A 260 51.57 4.53 31.08
C ARG A 260 50.97 4.75 29.69
N PRO A 261 51.58 4.21 28.62
CA PRO A 261 51.01 4.31 27.28
C PRO A 261 49.68 3.55 27.20
N LEU A 262 48.67 4.19 26.59
CA LEU A 262 47.33 3.61 26.37
C LEU A 262 47.43 2.24 25.67
N SER A 263 46.73 1.25 26.24
CA SER A 263 46.51 -0.06 25.60
C SER A 263 45.84 0.12 24.23
N SER A 264 46.20 -0.71 23.25
CA SER A 264 45.64 -0.65 21.89
C SER A 264 44.11 -0.75 21.87
N ARG A 265 43.52 -1.50 22.81
CA ARG A 265 42.07 -1.60 23.01
C ARG A 265 41.45 -0.31 23.56
N ASP A 266 42.10 0.33 24.52
CA ASP A 266 41.62 1.59 25.12
C ASP A 266 41.73 2.76 24.14
N ARG A 267 42.73 2.76 23.24
CA ARG A 267 42.83 3.75 22.14
C ARG A 267 41.68 3.64 21.16
N ASN A 268 41.24 2.43 20.84
CA ASN A 268 40.10 2.21 19.95
C ASN A 268 38.78 2.64 20.62
N ASN A 269 38.58 2.28 21.89
CA ASN A 269 37.41 2.72 22.66
C ASN A 269 37.33 4.24 22.79
N LEU A 270 38.47 4.91 23.03
CA LEU A 270 38.53 6.36 23.11
C LEU A 270 38.16 7.03 21.77
N ARG A 271 38.68 6.51 20.66
CA ARG A 271 38.29 6.98 19.31
C ARG A 271 36.81 6.78 19.02
N GLU A 272 36.24 5.66 19.44
CA GLU A 272 34.81 5.39 19.28
C GLU A 272 33.96 6.38 20.09
N LEU A 273 34.30 6.61 21.37
CA LEU A 273 33.61 7.59 22.22
C LEU A 273 33.71 9.02 21.67
N GLU A 274 34.88 9.44 21.20
CA GLU A 274 35.06 10.75 20.54
C GLU A 274 34.22 10.87 19.26
N SER A 275 34.12 9.79 18.46
CA SER A 275 33.29 9.78 17.27
C SER A 275 31.79 9.90 17.60
N ARG A 276 31.33 9.24 18.68
CA ARG A 276 29.95 9.34 19.17
C ARG A 276 29.65 10.75 19.68
N LEU A 277 30.57 11.36 20.43
CA LEU A 277 30.45 12.75 20.91
C LEU A 277 30.29 13.73 19.72
N LEU A 278 31.10 13.58 18.66
CA LEU A 278 30.97 14.42 17.46
C LEU A 278 29.60 14.29 16.78
N VAL A 279 29.02 13.09 16.76
CA VAL A 279 27.67 12.86 16.20
C VAL A 279 26.59 13.50 17.08
N LEU A 280 26.66 13.30 18.40
CA LEU A 280 25.73 13.90 19.37
C LEU A 280 25.77 15.44 19.32
N ARG A 281 26.97 16.02 19.20
CA ARG A 281 27.16 17.47 19.09
C ARG A 281 26.65 18.04 17.75
N ARG A 282 26.75 17.27 16.66
CA ARG A 282 26.13 17.65 15.37
C ARG A 282 24.60 17.63 15.48
N ARG A 283 24.02 16.58 16.07
CA ARG A 283 22.57 16.48 16.30
C ARG A 283 22.06 17.65 17.15
N GLY A 284 22.77 17.99 18.24
CA GLY A 284 22.47 19.15 19.07
C GLY A 284 22.39 20.46 18.29
N ARG A 285 23.37 20.76 17.43
CA ARG A 285 23.35 21.98 16.60
C ARG A 285 22.20 22.01 15.60
N HIS A 286 21.83 20.87 15.01
CA HIS A 286 20.68 20.79 14.12
C HIS A 286 19.36 21.04 14.86
N LEU A 287 19.23 20.53 16.09
CA LEU A 287 18.08 20.79 16.95
C LEU A 287 17.97 22.28 17.33
N GLU A 288 19.11 22.97 17.49
CA GLU A 288 19.16 24.43 17.75
C GLU A 288 18.64 25.28 16.60
N ILE A 289 19.08 24.93 15.39
CA ILE A 289 18.67 25.63 14.17
C ILE A 289 17.20 25.36 13.88
N ALA A 290 16.72 24.14 14.15
CA ALA A 290 15.31 23.78 14.01
C ALA A 290 14.40 24.52 15.01
N GLU A 291 14.89 24.83 16.22
CA GLU A 291 14.17 25.59 17.23
C GLU A 291 13.96 27.06 16.83
N LYS A 292 14.94 27.69 16.18
CA LYS A 292 14.86 29.08 15.71
C LYS A 292 13.84 29.31 14.59
N ASN A 293 13.43 28.26 13.86
CA ASN A 293 12.48 28.41 12.75
C ASN A 293 11.02 28.41 13.25
N CYS A 294 10.32 29.50 12.92
CA CYS A 294 8.94 29.87 13.28
C CYS A 294 7.84 28.78 13.07
N CYS A 295 8.15 27.69 12.39
CA CYS A 295 7.21 26.60 12.07
C CYS A 295 6.68 25.82 13.29
N THR A 296 7.38 25.82 14.43
CA THR A 296 6.90 25.14 15.66
C THR A 296 5.81 25.94 16.38
N LYS A 297 5.84 27.28 16.28
CA LYS A 297 4.86 28.19 16.90
C LYS A 297 3.51 28.16 16.17
N VAL A 298 3.55 28.16 14.84
CA VAL A 298 2.35 27.97 13.98
C VAL A 298 1.81 26.54 14.10
N GLY A 299 2.70 25.54 14.18
CA GLY A 299 2.31 24.14 14.41
C GLY A 299 1.63 23.90 15.77
N ARG A 300 1.99 24.65 16.82
CA ARG A 300 1.31 24.62 18.14
C ARG A 300 -0.09 25.24 18.09
N ALA A 301 -0.29 26.33 17.35
CA ALA A 301 -1.60 26.98 17.20
C ALA A 301 -2.63 26.14 16.42
N LEU A 302 -2.18 25.31 15.45
CA LEU A 302 -3.07 24.40 14.72
C LEU A 302 -3.44 23.10 15.48
N ARG A 303 -2.82 22.80 16.63
CA ARG A 303 -3.09 21.55 17.40
C ARG A 303 -4.55 21.41 17.85
N PRO A 304 -5.17 22.40 18.52
CA PRO A 304 -6.57 22.26 18.95
C PRO A 304 -7.52 22.12 17.76
N VAL A 305 -7.19 22.73 16.61
CA VAL A 305 -8.01 22.65 15.39
C VAL A 305 -7.92 21.26 14.77
N LYS A 306 -6.73 20.65 14.70
CA LYS A 306 -6.55 19.27 14.20
C LYS A 306 -7.20 18.22 15.12
N VAL A 307 -7.08 18.37 16.44
CA VAL A 307 -7.73 17.45 17.39
C VAL A 307 -9.25 17.60 17.35
N ARG A 308 -9.78 18.83 17.26
CA ARG A 308 -11.22 19.04 17.06
C ARG A 308 -11.70 18.54 15.70
N LEU A 309 -10.96 18.72 14.61
CA LEU A 309 -11.31 18.19 13.30
C LEU A 309 -11.29 16.66 13.27
N PHE A 310 -10.31 16.02 13.92
CA PHE A 310 -10.26 14.56 14.05
C PHE A 310 -11.39 14.04 14.93
N ALA A 311 -11.61 14.64 16.09
CA ALA A 311 -12.73 14.30 16.96
C ALA A 311 -14.07 14.50 16.26
N LEU A 312 -14.22 15.59 15.49
CA LEU A 312 -15.41 15.85 14.70
C LEU A 312 -15.54 14.85 13.54
N TYR A 313 -14.46 14.45 12.85
CA TYR A 313 -14.51 13.42 11.81
C TYR A 313 -14.93 12.05 12.38
N VAL A 314 -14.38 11.67 13.54
CA VAL A 314 -14.72 10.41 14.22
C VAL A 314 -16.16 10.44 14.77
N PHE A 315 -16.60 11.53 15.40
CA PHE A 315 -17.97 11.67 15.94
C PHE A 315 -19.04 11.99 14.88
N ARG A 316 -18.66 12.58 13.74
CA ARG A 316 -19.54 12.91 12.60
C ARG A 316 -19.61 11.78 11.57
N SER A 317 -18.83 10.70 11.73
CA SER A 317 -19.10 9.46 10.99
C SER A 317 -20.50 8.98 11.37
N PRO A 318 -21.47 9.01 10.44
CA PRO A 318 -22.87 9.10 10.77
C PRO A 318 -23.38 7.82 11.43
N SER A 319 -23.66 7.90 12.73
CA SER A 319 -24.64 7.07 13.46
C SER A 319 -26.10 7.32 12.98
N LYS A 320 -26.29 7.76 11.73
CA LYS A 320 -27.62 7.93 11.13
C LYS A 320 -27.57 7.41 9.69
N GLY A 321 -27.86 6.12 9.57
CA GLY A 321 -27.87 5.39 8.31
C GLY A 321 -28.03 3.87 8.45
N ALA A 322 -28.03 3.30 9.66
CA ALA A 322 -28.51 1.95 9.91
C ALA A 322 -30.03 1.90 9.84
N LYS A 323 -30.59 2.01 8.63
CA LYS A 323 -31.85 1.30 8.32
C LYS A 323 -31.45 -0.05 7.77
N ILE A 324 -31.39 -1.00 8.70
CA ILE A 324 -31.44 -2.43 8.45
C ILE A 324 -32.74 -2.67 7.67
N LEU A 325 -32.64 -2.81 6.34
CA LEU A 325 -33.64 -3.51 5.55
C LEU A 325 -33.23 -4.99 5.50
N PRO A 326 -34.20 -5.91 5.65
CA PRO A 326 -33.94 -7.29 6.01
C PRO A 326 -33.32 -8.04 4.84
N TRP A 327 -32.14 -8.60 5.07
CA TRP A 327 -31.65 -9.73 4.27
C TRP A 327 -32.46 -10.96 4.68
N HIS A 328 -33.68 -11.05 4.17
CA HIS A 328 -34.37 -12.31 3.99
C HIS A 328 -34.15 -12.75 2.54
N VAL A 329 -33.40 -13.85 2.39
CA VAL A 329 -33.71 -15.00 1.53
C VAL A 329 -34.17 -14.70 0.09
N CYS A 330 -33.31 -15.01 -0.87
CA CYS A 330 -33.52 -15.99 -1.95
C CYS A 330 -32.15 -16.16 -2.65
N ALA A 331 -31.55 -17.35 -2.58
CA ALA A 331 -31.84 -18.50 -3.45
C ALA A 331 -31.43 -18.22 -4.89
#